data_AF-A0A060IDF7-F1
#
_entry.id   AF-A0A060IDF7-F1
#
_cell.length_a   1.000
_cell.length_b   1.000
_cell.length_c   1.000
_cell.angle_alpha   90.00
_cell.angle_beta   90.00
_cell.angle_gamma   90.00
#
_symmetry.space_group_name_H-M   'P 1'
#
loop_
_entity.id
_entity.type
_entity.pdbx_description
1 polymer ?
#
loop_
_entity_poly.entity_id
_entity_poly.type
_entity_poly.pdbx_seq_one_letter_code
_entity_poly.pdbx_strand_id
1 'polypeptide(L)'
;MSDPAHRGVCPSCLDENAEEGRDHYCRRCWACVEAVVCPRHKIGLEINCAGCFRTGLFQFRSTPAGVARLFCRHCDVVVSARKFQRRDQTALLQVASLIGEAIGKGGSERERIETASRFFWSLRPEGMPYITTLGLPLPYGQRPPPTAGNAPLTSLPPAWRAVTMTAIADLIFEDTCKTARFSASVREAFRQFERGPVPEYHQVSLRTRAASVLNLRAESEYRQLARSIVGSEGWKSLPSKTGRARSRAIGKLMLRALNDE
;
A
#
# COMPACT_ATOMS: atom_id res chain seq x y z
N MET A 1 7.99 -16.33 -3.71
CA MET A 1 7.45 -16.02 -2.37
C MET A 1 7.75 -14.57 -2.04
N SER A 2 6.91 -13.92 -1.22
CA SER A 2 7.17 -12.56 -0.74
C SER A 2 8.16 -12.55 0.43
N ASP A 3 8.85 -11.42 0.62
CA ASP A 3 9.72 -11.15 1.76
C ASP A 3 8.94 -11.35 3.08
N PRO A 4 9.47 -12.13 4.05
CA PRO A 4 8.87 -12.27 5.38
C PRO A 4 8.54 -10.95 6.07
N ALA A 5 9.32 -9.88 5.87
CA ALA A 5 9.08 -8.54 6.39
C ALA A 5 7.81 -7.89 5.81
N HIS A 6 7.40 -8.34 4.62
CA HIS A 6 6.23 -7.85 3.88
C HIS A 6 5.11 -8.90 3.76
N ARG A 7 5.18 -9.95 4.58
CA ARG A 7 4.09 -10.92 4.74
C ARG A 7 2.93 -10.26 5.48
N GLY A 8 1.90 -9.88 4.74
CA GLY A 8 0.68 -9.37 5.32
C GLY A 8 -0.13 -10.47 6.03
N VAL A 9 -1.00 -10.06 6.96
CA VAL A 9 -1.93 -10.96 7.65
C VAL A 9 -3.37 -10.47 7.47
N CYS A 10 -4.32 -11.40 7.54
CA CYS A 10 -5.74 -11.03 7.62
C CYS A 10 -6.14 -10.93 9.09
N PRO A 11 -6.39 -9.72 9.63
CA PRO A 11 -6.77 -9.56 11.03
C PRO A 11 -8.12 -10.23 11.36
N SER A 12 -9.04 -10.33 10.40
CA SER A 12 -10.31 -11.04 10.60
C SER A 12 -10.12 -12.55 10.74
N CYS A 13 -9.19 -13.17 9.99
CA CYS A 13 -8.83 -14.58 10.19
C CYS A 13 -8.19 -14.82 11.57
N LEU A 14 -7.52 -13.81 12.12
CA LEU A 14 -6.92 -13.90 13.44
C LEU A 14 -7.99 -13.76 14.54
N ASP A 15 -8.93 -12.83 14.37
CA ASP A 15 -10.08 -12.70 15.28
C ASP A 15 -10.92 -13.98 15.33
N GLU A 16 -11.22 -14.60 14.18
CA GLU A 16 -11.91 -15.90 14.12
C GLU A 16 -11.15 -17.00 14.89
N ASN A 17 -9.82 -17.05 14.76
CA ASN A 17 -9.03 -18.00 15.55
C ASN A 17 -9.20 -17.74 17.05
N ALA A 18 -9.19 -16.48 17.46
CA ALA A 18 -9.34 -16.11 18.86
C ALA A 18 -10.74 -16.44 19.39
N GLU A 19 -11.79 -16.24 18.59
CA GLU A 19 -13.19 -16.58 18.90
C GLU A 19 -13.38 -18.09 19.05
N GLU A 20 -12.68 -18.88 18.25
CA GLU A 20 -12.67 -20.35 18.34
C GLU A 20 -11.69 -20.89 19.40
N GLY A 21 -11.09 -20.01 20.22
CA GLY A 21 -10.15 -20.37 21.28
C GLY A 21 -8.80 -20.90 20.79
N ARG A 22 -8.51 -20.84 19.49
CA ARG A 22 -7.27 -21.34 18.88
C ARG A 22 -6.17 -20.30 18.87
N ASP A 23 -4.94 -20.74 18.61
CA ASP A 23 -3.82 -19.85 18.37
C ASP A 23 -3.99 -19.01 17.10
N HIS A 24 -3.44 -17.80 17.13
CA HIS A 24 -3.18 -17.08 15.90
C HIS A 24 -2.12 -17.87 15.11
N TYR A 25 -2.29 -17.97 13.79
CA TYR A 25 -1.26 -18.54 12.92
C TYR A 25 -1.28 -17.87 11.55
N CYS A 26 -0.10 -17.72 10.95
CA CYS A 26 0.02 -17.18 9.60
C CYS A 26 -0.36 -18.24 8.58
N ARG A 27 -1.34 -17.96 7.72
CA ARG A 27 -1.74 -18.92 6.67
C ARG A 27 -0.64 -19.00 5.61
N ARG A 28 -0.39 -20.21 5.09
CA ARG A 28 0.65 -20.43 4.07
C ARG A 28 0.42 -19.58 2.81
N CYS A 29 -0.83 -19.44 2.39
CA CYS A 29 -1.19 -18.64 1.21
C CYS A 29 -0.79 -17.16 1.36
N TRP A 30 -0.68 -16.61 2.57
CA TRP A 30 -0.25 -15.21 2.77
C TRP A 30 1.22 -14.96 2.42
N ALA A 31 2.04 -16.02 2.27
CA ALA A 31 3.42 -15.90 1.85
C ALA A 31 3.59 -15.76 0.33
N CYS A 32 2.53 -16.00 -0.46
CA CYS A 32 2.60 -15.91 -1.90
C CYS A 32 2.73 -14.44 -2.37
N VAL A 33 3.28 -14.24 -3.58
CA VAL A 33 3.56 -12.88 -4.09
C VAL A 33 2.29 -12.17 -4.52
N GLU A 34 1.30 -12.91 -5.00
CA GLU A 34 -0.06 -12.52 -5.37
C GLU A 34 -0.98 -12.29 -4.16
N ALA A 35 -0.60 -12.79 -2.99
CA ALA A 35 -1.41 -12.65 -1.78
C ALA A 35 -1.34 -11.21 -1.24
N VAL A 36 -2.28 -10.38 -1.70
CA VAL A 36 -2.48 -8.99 -1.25
C VAL A 36 -3.87 -8.76 -0.64
N VAL A 37 -4.82 -9.67 -0.87
CA VAL A 37 -6.18 -9.67 -0.31
C VAL A 37 -6.45 -11.04 0.31
N CYS A 38 -7.14 -11.06 1.46
CA CYS A 38 -7.64 -12.29 2.04
C CYS A 38 -8.79 -12.84 1.19
N PRO A 39 -8.73 -14.08 0.67
CA PRO A 39 -9.83 -14.63 -0.14
C PRO A 39 -11.11 -14.87 0.67
N ARG A 40 -10.99 -15.13 1.98
CA ARG A 40 -12.14 -15.38 2.87
C ARG A 40 -12.87 -14.10 3.25
N HIS A 41 -12.11 -13.07 3.65
CA HIS A 41 -12.67 -11.82 4.20
C HIS A 41 -12.68 -10.66 3.22
N LYS A 42 -12.08 -10.82 2.04
CA LYS A 42 -12.05 -9.81 0.96
C LYS A 42 -11.46 -8.46 1.39
N ILE A 43 -10.57 -8.47 2.38
CA ILE A 43 -9.85 -7.28 2.87
C ILE A 43 -8.37 -7.39 2.52
N GLY A 44 -7.71 -6.25 2.34
CA GLY A 44 -6.27 -6.20 2.11
C GLY A 44 -5.48 -6.84 3.25
N LEU A 45 -4.43 -7.59 2.93
CA LEU A 45 -3.53 -8.15 3.93
C LEU A 45 -2.66 -7.03 4.53
N GLU A 46 -2.56 -7.02 5.85
CA GLU A 46 -1.97 -5.90 6.59
C GLU A 46 -0.59 -6.23 7.13
N ILE A 47 0.30 -5.25 7.05
CA ILE A 47 1.63 -5.25 7.70
C ILE A 47 1.76 -4.12 8.73
N ASN A 48 0.68 -3.36 8.93
CA ASN A 48 0.63 -2.18 9.77
C ASN A 48 -0.28 -2.45 10.97
N CYS A 49 0.12 -2.00 12.15
CA CYS A 49 -0.77 -2.06 13.30
C CYS A 49 -1.96 -1.10 13.11
N ALA A 50 -3.18 -1.58 13.32
CA ALA A 50 -4.38 -0.73 13.30
C ALA A 50 -4.45 0.29 14.45
N GLY A 51 -3.64 0.13 15.51
CA GLY A 51 -3.58 1.05 16.64
C GLY A 51 -2.54 2.16 16.47
N CYS A 52 -1.27 1.79 16.26
CA CYS A 52 -0.17 2.74 16.18
C CYS A 52 0.31 3.05 14.75
N PHE A 53 -0.29 2.43 13.73
CA PHE A 53 0.01 2.60 12.30
C PHE A 53 1.44 2.25 11.85
N ARG A 54 2.33 1.86 12.78
CA ARG A 54 3.68 1.42 12.44
C ARG A 54 3.64 0.13 11.62
N THR A 55 4.43 0.14 10.56
CA THR A 55 4.78 -1.00 9.72
C THR A 55 5.76 -1.90 10.48
N GLY A 56 5.68 -3.21 10.29
CA GLY A 56 6.79 -4.09 10.61
C GLY A 56 6.42 -5.17 11.60
N LEU A 57 6.58 -6.40 11.10
CA LEU A 57 6.68 -7.68 11.79
C LEU A 57 5.97 -7.74 13.14
N PHE A 58 4.70 -8.09 13.09
CA PHE A 58 4.02 -8.57 14.28
C PHE A 58 4.77 -9.76 14.91
N GLN A 59 4.64 -9.93 16.22
CA GLN A 59 5.34 -10.97 16.98
C GLN A 59 4.33 -11.90 17.65
N PHE A 60 4.57 -13.21 17.57
CA PHE A 60 3.82 -14.16 18.38
C PHE A 60 4.25 -14.08 19.84
N ARG A 61 3.29 -13.96 20.75
CA ARG A 61 3.50 -14.03 22.19
C ARG A 61 2.41 -14.91 22.81
N SER A 62 2.77 -15.67 23.83
CA SER A 62 1.80 -16.41 24.63
C SER A 62 1.05 -15.46 25.54
N THR A 63 -0.26 -15.63 25.62
CA THR A 63 -1.12 -14.91 26.58
C THR A 63 -1.14 -15.63 27.92
N PRO A 64 -1.60 -14.99 29.01
CA PRO A 64 -1.79 -15.65 30.30
C PRO A 64 -2.72 -16.88 30.24
N ALA A 65 -3.63 -16.93 29.26
CA ALA A 65 -4.51 -18.05 29.01
C ALA A 65 -3.82 -19.22 28.25
N GLY A 66 -2.50 -19.16 28.04
CA GLY A 66 -1.73 -20.22 27.38
C GLY A 66 -1.82 -20.24 25.85
N VAL A 67 -2.58 -19.33 25.24
CA VAL A 67 -2.77 -19.27 23.79
C VAL A 67 -1.85 -18.22 23.13
N ALA A 68 -1.30 -18.55 21.97
CA ALA A 68 -0.43 -17.68 21.20
C ALA A 68 -1.25 -16.65 20.39
N ARG A 69 -0.90 -15.38 20.53
CA ARG A 69 -1.51 -14.26 19.79
C ARG A 69 -0.45 -13.48 19.06
N LEU A 70 -0.86 -12.82 17.99
CA LEU A 70 -0.01 -11.98 17.18
C LEU A 70 -0.11 -10.54 17.68
N PHE A 71 0.99 -9.95 18.13
CA PHE A 71 1.07 -8.62 18.74
C PHE A 71 1.84 -7.63 17.88
N CYS A 72 1.46 -6.35 17.96
CA CYS A 72 2.33 -5.29 17.47
C CYS A 72 3.55 -5.15 18.38
N ARG A 73 4.76 -5.21 17.79
CA ARG A 73 6.02 -5.03 18.55
C ARG A 73 6.16 -3.66 19.22
N HIS A 74 5.44 -2.64 18.73
CA HIS A 74 5.60 -1.26 19.19
C HIS A 74 4.61 -0.83 20.28
N CYS A 75 3.34 -1.19 20.14
CA CYS A 75 2.31 -0.80 21.11
C CYS A 75 1.74 -1.98 21.91
N ASP A 76 2.28 -3.18 21.71
CA ASP A 76 1.87 -4.41 22.40
C ASP A 76 0.37 -4.73 22.34
N VAL A 77 -0.30 -4.22 21.31
CA VAL A 77 -1.71 -4.50 21.05
C VAL A 77 -1.81 -5.74 20.17
N VAL A 78 -2.74 -6.65 20.53
CA VAL A 78 -3.11 -7.81 19.70
C VAL A 78 -3.63 -7.33 18.34
N VAL A 79 -3.12 -7.94 17.26
CA VAL A 79 -3.60 -7.70 15.90
C VAL A 79 -5.04 -8.18 15.79
N SER A 80 -5.94 -7.25 15.47
CA SER A 80 -7.38 -7.50 15.41
C SER A 80 -8.04 -6.60 14.38
N ALA A 81 -9.12 -7.09 13.76
CA ALA A 81 -9.89 -6.34 12.80
C ALA A 81 -10.86 -5.36 13.48
N ARG A 82 -11.22 -5.63 14.74
CA ARG A 82 -12.27 -4.92 15.50
C ARG A 82 -12.09 -3.41 15.63
N LYS A 83 -10.85 -2.91 15.50
CA LYS A 83 -10.53 -1.48 15.67
C LYS A 83 -10.77 -0.64 14.42
N PHE A 84 -10.87 -1.25 13.23
CA PHE A 84 -10.88 -0.51 11.98
C PHE A 84 -11.78 -1.19 10.94
N GLN A 85 -12.72 -0.45 10.36
CA GLN A 85 -13.53 -0.99 9.26
C GLN A 85 -12.70 -0.98 7.98
N ARG A 86 -12.58 -2.14 7.35
CA ARG A 86 -11.80 -2.32 6.11
C ARG A 86 -12.73 -2.28 4.91
N ARG A 87 -12.25 -1.67 3.84
CA ARG A 87 -12.96 -1.67 2.55
C ARG A 87 -12.96 -3.08 1.97
N ASP A 88 -14.07 -3.48 1.36
CA ASP A 88 -14.12 -4.65 0.50
C ASP A 88 -13.21 -4.45 -0.73
N GLN A 89 -12.38 -5.46 -1.01
CA GLN A 89 -11.37 -5.48 -2.05
C GLN A 89 -11.64 -6.61 -3.06
N THR A 90 -12.90 -6.98 -3.30
CA THR A 90 -13.28 -8.07 -4.21
C THR A 90 -12.69 -7.89 -5.61
N ALA A 91 -12.70 -6.68 -6.16
CA ALA A 91 -12.12 -6.40 -7.47
C ALA A 91 -10.61 -6.67 -7.50
N LEU A 92 -9.88 -6.30 -6.45
CA LEU A 92 -8.46 -6.57 -6.32
C LEU A 92 -8.18 -8.07 -6.12
N LEU A 93 -9.07 -8.79 -5.43
CA LEU A 93 -8.97 -10.25 -5.29
C LEU A 93 -9.04 -10.95 -6.65
N GLN A 94 -9.90 -10.49 -7.56
CA GLN A 94 -9.98 -11.01 -8.93
C GLN A 94 -8.68 -10.78 -9.70
N VAL A 95 -8.12 -9.57 -9.62
CA VAL A 95 -6.81 -9.24 -10.21
C VAL A 95 -5.70 -10.12 -9.63
N ALA A 96 -5.65 -10.28 -8.30
CA ALA A 96 -4.67 -11.12 -7.64
C ALA A 96 -4.80 -12.60 -8.04
N SER A 97 -6.02 -13.11 -8.21
CA SER A 97 -6.28 -14.47 -8.71
C SER A 97 -5.76 -14.63 -10.14
N LEU A 98 -6.07 -13.69 -11.03
CA LEU A 98 -5.61 -13.71 -12.42
C LEU A 98 -4.08 -13.73 -12.52
N ILE A 99 -3.41 -12.88 -11.73
CA ILE A 99 -1.94 -12.86 -11.65
C ILE A 99 -1.41 -14.17 -11.04
N GLY A 100 -2.06 -14.69 -10.00
CA GLY A 100 -1.68 -15.96 -9.37
C GLY A 100 -1.78 -17.15 -10.32
N GLU A 101 -2.84 -17.23 -11.11
CA GLU A 101 -3.02 -18.25 -12.14
C GLU A 101 -1.94 -18.17 -13.22
N ALA A 102 -1.66 -16.97 -13.74
CA ALA A 102 -0.60 -16.75 -14.73
C ALA A 102 0.79 -17.13 -14.18
N ILE A 103 1.08 -16.79 -12.91
CA ILE A 103 2.32 -17.20 -12.24
C ILE A 103 2.37 -18.73 -12.07
N GLY A 104 1.26 -19.35 -11.70
CA GLY A 104 1.15 -20.79 -11.49
C GLY A 104 1.30 -21.62 -12.77
N LYS A 105 0.76 -21.12 -13.89
CA LYS A 105 0.95 -21.71 -15.23
C LYS A 105 2.41 -21.63 -15.69
N GLY A 106 3.11 -20.55 -15.33
CA GLY A 106 4.50 -20.32 -15.71
C GLY A 106 4.66 -19.87 -17.17
N GLY A 107 5.84 -20.13 -17.74
CA GLY A 107 6.16 -19.77 -19.14
C GLY A 107 6.18 -18.27 -19.42
N SER A 108 5.81 -17.91 -20.65
CA SER A 108 5.90 -16.54 -21.16
C SER A 108 5.01 -15.53 -20.41
N GLU A 109 3.85 -15.96 -19.89
CA GLU A 109 2.99 -15.08 -19.09
C GLU A 109 3.68 -14.64 -17.80
N ARG A 110 4.35 -15.58 -17.12
CA ARG A 110 5.14 -15.29 -15.92
C ARG A 110 6.30 -14.35 -16.22
N GLU A 111 7.06 -14.62 -17.29
CA GLU A 111 8.17 -13.76 -17.71
C GLU A 111 7.71 -12.33 -18.04
N ARG A 112 6.55 -12.21 -18.66
CA ARG A 112 5.95 -10.92 -19.00
C ARG A 112 5.46 -10.17 -17.77
N ILE A 113 4.89 -10.85 -16.78
CA ILE A 113 4.55 -10.27 -15.46
C ILE A 113 5.81 -9.78 -14.75
N GLU A 114 6.89 -10.57 -14.74
CA GLU A 114 8.18 -10.19 -14.15
C GLU A 114 8.79 -8.97 -14.86
N THR A 115 8.66 -8.91 -16.19
CA THR A 115 9.15 -7.79 -17.01
C THR A 115 8.32 -6.52 -16.81
N ALA A 116 6.98 -6.62 -16.78
CA ALA A 116 6.09 -5.50 -16.48
C ALA A 116 6.32 -4.95 -15.07
N SER A 117 6.51 -5.85 -14.09
CA SER A 117 6.90 -5.49 -12.74
C SER A 117 8.20 -4.66 -12.74
N ARG A 118 9.26 -5.12 -13.43
CA ARG A 118 10.52 -4.37 -13.56
C ARG A 118 10.32 -3.02 -14.26
N PHE A 119 9.54 -2.97 -15.33
CA PHE A 119 9.22 -1.73 -16.05
C PHE A 119 8.56 -0.69 -15.13
N PHE A 120 7.54 -1.07 -14.36
CA PHE A 120 6.84 -0.14 -13.47
C PHE A 120 7.73 0.43 -12.37
N TRP A 121 8.72 -0.36 -11.92
CA TRP A 121 9.65 0.05 -10.88
C TRP A 121 10.97 0.61 -11.43
N SER A 122 11.13 0.69 -12.75
CA SER A 122 12.27 1.34 -13.39
C SER A 122 12.24 2.86 -13.16
N LEU A 123 13.42 3.44 -12.97
CA LEU A 123 13.60 4.87 -12.79
C LEU A 123 13.40 5.60 -14.10
N ARG A 124 12.60 6.66 -14.06
CA ARG A 124 12.55 7.65 -15.14
C ARG A 124 13.65 8.71 -14.97
N PRO A 125 13.93 9.55 -16.00
CA PRO A 125 14.92 10.63 -15.90
C PRO A 125 14.68 11.58 -14.73
N GLU A 126 13.43 11.73 -14.30
CA GLU A 126 13.06 12.57 -13.15
C GLU A 126 13.36 11.90 -11.78
N GLY A 127 13.98 10.71 -11.77
CA GLY A 127 14.38 9.98 -10.56
C GLY A 127 13.24 9.25 -9.84
N MET A 128 12.05 9.18 -10.44
CA MET A 128 10.88 8.53 -9.87
C MET A 128 10.53 7.26 -10.65
N PRO A 129 10.08 6.17 -9.99
CA PRO A 129 9.64 4.97 -10.68
C PRO A 129 8.43 5.24 -11.59
N TYR A 130 8.38 4.56 -12.73
CA TYR A 130 7.34 4.73 -13.75
C TYR A 130 5.92 4.67 -13.16
N ILE A 131 5.66 3.73 -12.24
CA ILE A 131 4.36 3.50 -11.58
C ILE A 131 3.77 4.75 -10.91
N THR A 132 4.62 5.68 -10.47
CA THR A 132 4.18 6.90 -9.77
C THR A 132 3.59 7.95 -10.72
N THR A 133 3.81 7.80 -12.02
CA THR A 133 3.35 8.75 -13.05
C THR A 133 2.05 8.34 -13.73
N LEU A 134 1.49 7.18 -13.35
CA LEU A 134 0.34 6.56 -14.00
C LEU A 134 -1.03 7.09 -13.50
N GLY A 135 -1.04 8.05 -12.59
CA GLY A 135 -2.29 8.56 -12.00
C GLY A 135 -3.06 7.54 -11.16
N LEU A 136 -2.43 6.40 -10.82
CA LEU A 136 -3.01 5.36 -9.98
C LEU A 136 -3.15 5.87 -8.53
N PRO A 137 -4.19 5.42 -7.79
CA PRO A 137 -4.28 5.70 -6.36
C PRO A 137 -3.14 4.99 -5.63
N LEU A 138 -2.10 5.74 -5.26
CA LEU A 138 -0.92 5.19 -4.60
C LEU A 138 -1.19 4.85 -3.13
N PRO A 139 -0.57 3.79 -2.57
CA PRO A 139 -0.72 3.46 -1.18
C PRO A 139 -0.20 4.57 -0.25
N TYR A 140 -0.83 4.72 0.91
CA TYR A 140 -0.30 5.58 1.96
C TYR A 140 0.99 5.01 2.56
N GLY A 141 1.85 5.91 3.06
CA GLY A 141 3.10 5.56 3.73
C GLY A 141 4.33 5.79 2.86
N GLN A 142 5.48 5.30 3.33
CA GLN A 142 6.73 5.44 2.60
C GLN A 142 6.68 4.60 1.32
N ARG A 143 7.05 5.23 0.21
CA ARG A 143 7.27 4.54 -1.06
C ARG A 143 8.52 3.66 -0.91
N PRO A 144 8.46 2.38 -1.30
CA PRO A 144 9.63 1.54 -1.40
C PRO A 144 10.69 2.21 -2.28
N PRO A 145 11.98 2.12 -1.92
CA PRO A 145 13.02 2.58 -2.81
C PRO A 145 12.88 1.84 -4.16
N PRO A 146 13.23 2.48 -5.28
CA PRO A 146 13.33 1.79 -6.55
C PRO A 146 14.27 0.59 -6.35
N THR A 147 13.75 -0.62 -6.49
CA THR A 147 14.54 -1.82 -6.27
C THR A 147 15.48 -1.97 -7.46
N ALA A 148 16.78 -1.84 -7.26
CA ALA A 148 17.79 -2.12 -8.28
C ALA A 148 17.89 -3.62 -8.65
N GLY A 149 16.89 -4.44 -8.31
CA GLY A 149 16.92 -5.89 -8.34
C GLY A 149 15.76 -6.53 -9.10
N ASN A 150 15.94 -7.81 -9.42
CA ASN A 150 15.25 -8.53 -10.50
C ASN A 150 13.77 -8.89 -10.23
N ALA A 151 13.23 -8.62 -9.03
CA ALA A 151 11.89 -9.06 -8.64
C ALA A 151 11.15 -8.08 -7.69
N PRO A 152 10.59 -6.97 -8.19
CA PRO A 152 9.86 -6.01 -7.35
C PRO A 152 8.70 -6.66 -6.57
N LEU A 153 7.90 -7.53 -7.20
CA LEU A 153 6.76 -8.18 -6.53
C LEU A 153 7.12 -9.06 -5.32
N THR A 154 8.38 -9.49 -5.15
CA THR A 154 8.78 -10.26 -3.96
C THR A 154 9.16 -9.35 -2.79
N SER A 155 9.66 -8.15 -3.07
CA SER A 155 10.20 -7.21 -2.08
C SER A 155 9.23 -6.09 -1.70
N LEU A 156 8.10 -5.96 -2.40
CA LEU A 156 7.15 -4.90 -2.13
C LEU A 156 6.20 -5.23 -0.95
N PRO A 157 5.85 -4.22 -0.12
CA PRO A 157 4.73 -4.30 0.80
C PRO A 157 3.41 -4.69 0.11
N PRO A 158 2.45 -5.35 0.78
CA PRO A 158 1.20 -5.82 0.16
C PRO A 158 0.43 -4.73 -0.60
N ALA A 159 0.35 -3.51 -0.05
CA ALA A 159 -0.36 -2.42 -0.71
C ALA A 159 0.33 -1.95 -2.01
N TRP A 160 1.67 -1.96 -2.04
CA TRP A 160 2.42 -1.64 -3.26
C TRP A 160 2.40 -2.79 -4.27
N ARG A 161 2.39 -4.04 -3.80
CA ARG A 161 2.13 -5.23 -4.63
C ARG A 161 0.76 -5.13 -5.30
N ALA A 162 -0.27 -4.75 -4.55
CA ALA A 162 -1.63 -4.58 -5.07
C ALA A 162 -1.69 -3.58 -6.23
N VAL A 163 -1.14 -2.37 -6.04
CA VAL A 163 -1.11 -1.36 -7.12
C VAL A 163 -0.28 -1.83 -8.31
N THR A 164 0.83 -2.52 -8.07
CA THR A 164 1.65 -3.10 -9.14
C THR A 164 0.88 -4.18 -9.91
N MET A 165 0.12 -5.05 -9.23
CA MET A 165 -0.70 -6.07 -9.89
C MET A 165 -1.84 -5.49 -10.69
N THR A 166 -2.52 -4.46 -10.18
CA THR A 166 -3.53 -3.74 -10.95
C THR A 166 -2.91 -3.15 -12.22
N ALA A 167 -1.75 -2.50 -12.10
CA ALA A 167 -1.04 -1.98 -13.27
C ALA A 167 -0.63 -3.11 -14.24
N ILE A 168 -0.12 -4.24 -13.75
CA ILE A 168 0.22 -5.37 -14.63
C ILE A 168 -1.03 -5.93 -15.31
N ALA A 169 -2.15 -6.02 -14.62
CA ALA A 169 -3.40 -6.49 -15.20
C ALA A 169 -3.92 -5.55 -16.28
N ASP A 170 -3.89 -4.25 -16.04
CA ASP A 170 -4.29 -3.25 -17.04
C ASP A 170 -3.35 -3.22 -18.27
N LEU A 171 -2.08 -3.60 -18.08
CA LEU A 171 -1.07 -3.63 -19.15
C LEU A 171 -1.10 -4.91 -19.99
N ILE A 172 -1.28 -6.07 -19.35
CA ILE A 172 -1.14 -7.40 -19.98
C ILE A 172 -2.50 -8.02 -20.30
N PHE A 173 -3.50 -7.84 -19.42
CA PHE A 173 -4.79 -8.56 -19.46
C PHE A 173 -5.97 -7.64 -19.76
N GLU A 174 -5.73 -6.60 -20.57
CA GLU A 174 -6.66 -5.52 -20.88
C GLU A 174 -8.06 -5.96 -21.33
N ASP A 175 -8.17 -7.09 -22.04
CA ASP A 175 -9.45 -7.61 -22.50
C ASP A 175 -10.30 -8.21 -21.36
N THR A 176 -9.71 -8.40 -20.19
CA THR A 176 -10.33 -9.02 -19.01
C THR A 176 -10.74 -7.97 -17.95
N CYS A 177 -10.07 -6.81 -17.88
CA CYS A 177 -10.29 -5.78 -16.87
C CYS A 177 -11.06 -4.57 -17.43
N LYS A 178 -12.32 -4.36 -17.00
CA LYS A 178 -13.24 -3.31 -17.47
C LYS A 178 -12.93 -1.88 -16.96
N THR A 179 -11.70 -1.61 -16.50
CA THR A 179 -11.29 -0.32 -15.91
C THR A 179 -10.10 0.27 -16.65
N ALA A 180 -10.05 1.61 -16.69
CA ALA A 180 -9.32 2.43 -17.66
C ALA A 180 -7.92 1.96 -18.08
N ARG A 181 -7.80 1.86 -19.40
CA ARG A 181 -6.70 1.39 -20.23
C ARG A 181 -5.56 2.41 -20.25
N PHE A 182 -4.36 2.00 -19.83
CA PHE A 182 -3.16 2.85 -19.96
C PHE A 182 -3.04 3.42 -21.38
N SER A 183 -2.56 4.67 -21.48
CA SER A 183 -2.38 5.35 -22.76
C SER A 183 -1.48 4.53 -23.70
N ALA A 184 -1.65 4.73 -25.01
CA ALA A 184 -0.81 4.11 -26.02
C ALA A 184 0.69 4.36 -25.77
N SER A 185 1.04 5.55 -25.24
CA SER A 185 2.41 5.90 -24.86
C SER A 185 3.00 5.01 -23.77
N VAL A 186 2.23 4.63 -22.75
CA VAL A 186 2.69 3.72 -21.69
C VAL A 186 2.98 2.33 -22.24
N ARG A 187 2.13 1.86 -23.17
CA ARG A 187 2.31 0.55 -23.80
C ARG A 187 3.51 0.53 -24.73
N GLU A 188 3.72 1.61 -25.48
CA GLU A 188 4.90 1.68 -26.34
C GLU A 188 6.19 1.76 -25.51
N ALA A 189 6.19 2.52 -24.41
CA ALA A 189 7.30 2.53 -23.47
C ALA A 189 7.58 1.13 -22.89
N PHE A 190 6.54 0.37 -22.56
CA PHE A 190 6.70 -1.02 -22.13
C PHE A 190 7.26 -1.92 -23.23
N ARG A 191 6.76 -1.84 -24.47
CA ARG A 191 7.29 -2.62 -25.61
C ARG A 191 8.76 -2.27 -25.90
N GLN A 192 9.14 -1.00 -25.78
CA GLN A 192 10.53 -0.57 -25.89
C GLN A 192 11.38 -1.17 -24.77
N PHE A 193 10.86 -1.21 -23.55
CA PHE A 193 11.50 -1.86 -22.42
C PHE A 193 11.64 -3.38 -22.62
N GLU A 194 10.64 -4.06 -23.19
CA GLU A 194 10.67 -5.49 -23.53
C GLU A 194 11.75 -5.84 -24.58
N ARG A 195 12.04 -4.94 -25.53
CA ARG A 195 13.02 -5.16 -26.62
C ARG A 195 14.48 -4.93 -26.21
N GLY A 196 14.74 -4.11 -25.18
CA GLY A 196 16.08 -3.70 -24.72
C GLY A 196 16.89 -2.84 -25.73
N PRO A 197 18.02 -2.21 -25.33
CA PRO A 197 18.27 -1.47 -24.09
C PRO A 197 17.73 -0.02 -24.20
N VAL A 198 17.10 0.46 -23.14
CA VAL A 198 16.86 1.91 -22.89
C VAL A 198 18.14 2.46 -22.22
N PRO A 199 18.59 3.71 -22.47
CA PRO A 199 19.90 4.18 -22.01
C PRO A 199 20.11 3.93 -20.52
N GLU A 200 21.31 3.46 -20.17
CA GLU A 200 21.80 3.43 -18.80
C GLU A 200 21.82 4.88 -18.28
N TYR A 201 20.72 5.29 -17.66
CA TYR A 201 20.76 6.46 -16.80
C TYR A 201 21.59 6.06 -15.60
N HIS A 202 22.81 6.59 -15.55
CA HIS A 202 23.72 6.44 -14.43
C HIS A 202 22.95 6.53 -13.12
N GLN A 203 23.14 5.52 -12.29
CA GLN A 203 22.64 5.50 -10.92
C GLN A 203 23.18 6.72 -10.21
N VAL A 204 22.38 7.79 -10.14
CA VAL A 204 22.61 8.86 -9.19
C VAL A 204 22.41 8.21 -7.83
N SER A 205 23.51 8.06 -7.09
CA SER A 205 23.53 7.62 -5.71
C SER A 205 22.31 8.17 -4.98
N LEU A 206 21.38 7.27 -4.61
CA LEU A 206 20.25 7.60 -3.77
C LEU A 206 20.84 8.04 -2.43
N ARG A 207 21.00 9.36 -2.27
CA ARG A 207 21.32 9.97 -0.99
C ARG A 207 20.26 9.46 -0.02
N THR A 208 20.66 8.57 0.90
CA THR A 208 19.80 8.07 1.96
C THR A 208 19.19 9.28 2.61
N ARG A 209 17.90 9.54 2.34
CA ARG A 209 17.19 10.62 2.98
C ARG A 209 17.13 10.19 4.43
N ALA A 210 18.01 10.76 5.26
CA ALA A 210 18.00 10.58 6.69
C ALA A 210 16.54 10.68 7.12
N ALA A 211 16.08 9.70 7.91
CA ALA A 211 14.74 9.75 8.48
C ALA A 211 14.62 11.12 9.14
N SER A 212 13.86 12.02 8.52
CA SER A 212 13.53 13.29 9.15
C SER A 212 12.80 12.87 10.41
N VAL A 213 13.41 13.12 11.56
CA VAL A 213 12.74 13.00 12.85
C VAL A 213 11.52 13.88 12.72
N LEU A 214 10.37 13.24 12.48
CA LEU A 214 9.11 13.94 12.48
C LEU A 214 8.92 14.36 13.92
N ASN A 215 9.19 15.63 14.21
CA ASN A 215 8.79 16.27 15.45
C ASN A 215 7.26 16.32 15.43
N LEU A 216 6.65 15.21 15.84
CA LEU A 216 5.21 15.10 15.95
C LEU A 216 4.77 16.04 17.07
N ARG A 217 3.91 17.00 16.71
CA ARG A 217 3.22 17.85 17.67
C ARG A 217 2.43 16.99 18.66
N ALA A 218 2.37 17.41 19.92
CA ALA A 218 1.57 16.70 20.92
C ALA A 218 0.08 16.69 20.52
N GLU A 219 -0.68 15.67 20.91
CA GLU A 219 -2.11 15.59 20.58
C GLU A 219 -2.90 16.81 21.10
N SER A 220 -2.48 17.38 22.23
CA SER A 220 -3.02 18.63 22.79
C SER A 220 -2.90 19.81 21.81
N GLU A 221 -1.77 19.93 21.12
CA GLU A 221 -1.54 20.97 20.12
C GLU A 221 -2.44 20.78 18.90
N TYR A 222 -2.62 19.55 18.43
CA TYR A 222 -3.58 19.26 17.35
C TYR A 222 -5.01 19.62 17.75
N ARG A 223 -5.42 19.33 18.99
CA ARG A 223 -6.74 19.69 19.51
C ARG A 223 -6.89 21.22 19.63
N GLN A 224 -5.86 21.92 20.07
CA GLN A 224 -5.86 23.38 20.15
C GLN A 224 -5.93 24.01 18.75
N LEU A 225 -5.18 23.49 17.79
CA LEU A 225 -5.21 23.90 16.39
C LEU A 225 -6.61 23.73 15.78
N ALA A 226 -7.22 22.56 16.00
CA ALA A 226 -8.58 22.28 15.53
C ALA A 226 -9.60 23.25 16.13
N ARG A 227 -9.50 23.53 17.45
CA ARG A 227 -10.36 24.52 18.11
C ARG A 227 -10.17 25.93 17.56
N SER A 228 -8.92 26.34 17.31
CA SER A 228 -8.60 27.64 16.71
C SER A 228 -9.18 27.78 15.30
N ILE A 229 -9.03 26.75 14.46
CA ILE A 229 -9.61 26.72 13.11
C ILE A 229 -11.14 26.86 13.19
N VAL A 230 -11.80 26.07 14.03
CA VAL A 230 -13.27 26.10 14.18
C VAL A 230 -13.76 27.43 14.76
N GLY A 231 -12.98 28.05 15.64
CA GLY A 231 -13.28 29.37 16.22
C GLY A 231 -13.01 30.55 15.28
N SER A 232 -12.29 30.35 14.17
CA SER A 232 -11.89 31.44 13.27
C SER A 232 -13.05 32.04 12.48
N GLU A 233 -12.96 33.33 12.15
CA GLU A 233 -13.90 33.99 11.23
C GLU A 233 -13.95 33.31 9.85
N GLY A 234 -12.80 32.78 9.41
CA GLY A 234 -12.72 32.00 8.18
C GLY A 234 -13.62 30.76 8.18
N TRP A 235 -13.78 30.10 9.34
CA TRP A 235 -14.69 28.97 9.50
C TRP A 235 -16.16 29.37 9.44
N LYS A 236 -16.51 30.52 10.05
CA LYS A 236 -17.86 31.10 9.99
C LYS A 236 -18.24 31.52 8.56
N SER A 237 -17.27 31.95 7.75
CA SER A 237 -17.47 32.33 6.34
C SER A 237 -17.51 31.16 5.35
N LEU A 238 -17.51 29.90 5.81
CA LEU A 238 -17.46 28.75 4.91
C LEU A 238 -18.74 28.63 4.07
N PRO A 239 -18.64 28.26 2.77
CA PRO A 239 -19.80 28.08 1.91
C PRO A 239 -20.79 27.07 2.50
N SER A 240 -22.07 27.41 2.64
CA SER A 240 -23.09 26.56 3.31
C SER A 240 -23.31 25.20 2.63
N LYS A 241 -23.15 25.12 1.30
CA LYS A 241 -23.31 23.89 0.53
C LYS A 241 -22.04 23.04 0.58
N THR A 242 -22.22 21.73 0.80
CA THR A 242 -21.14 20.74 0.71
C THR A 242 -20.64 20.64 -0.74
N GLY A 243 -19.33 20.51 -0.94
CA GLY A 243 -18.73 20.41 -2.27
C GLY A 243 -17.29 20.89 -2.36
N ARG A 244 -16.73 20.82 -3.58
CA ARG A 244 -15.30 21.09 -3.87
C ARG A 244 -14.83 22.47 -3.41
N ALA A 245 -15.69 23.49 -3.49
CA ALA A 245 -15.38 24.84 -3.02
C ALA A 245 -15.21 24.90 -1.49
N ARG A 246 -16.11 24.26 -0.74
CA ARG A 246 -16.03 24.19 0.73
C ARG A 246 -14.80 23.38 1.17
N SER A 247 -14.50 22.25 0.53
CA SER A 247 -13.30 21.46 0.83
C SER A 247 -12.01 22.24 0.59
N ARG A 248 -11.92 23.04 -0.48
CA ARG A 248 -10.78 23.93 -0.74
C ARG A 248 -10.64 25.03 0.31
N ALA A 249 -11.75 25.63 0.74
CA ALA A 249 -11.75 26.65 1.78
C ALA A 249 -11.28 26.09 3.13
N ILE A 250 -11.77 24.90 3.51
CA ILE A 250 -11.28 24.18 4.71
C ILE A 250 -9.77 23.88 4.59
N GLY A 251 -9.31 23.38 3.45
CA GLY A 251 -7.90 23.11 3.21
C GLY A 251 -7.01 24.36 3.36
N LYS A 252 -7.49 25.53 2.91
CA LYS A 252 -6.78 26.81 3.10
C LYS A 252 -6.71 27.23 4.57
N LEU A 253 -7.76 27.00 5.36
CA LEU A 253 -7.75 27.29 6.80
C LEU A 253 -6.77 26.39 7.56
N MET A 254 -6.74 25.10 7.21
CA MET A 254 -5.77 24.16 7.78
C MET A 254 -4.34 24.56 7.43
N LEU A 255 -4.09 24.93 6.17
CA LEU A 255 -2.76 25.34 5.73
C LEU A 255 -2.27 26.61 6.45
N ARG A 256 -3.14 27.61 6.65
CA ARG A 256 -2.80 28.82 7.41
C ARG A 256 -2.47 28.49 8.86
N ALA A 257 -3.34 27.75 9.54
CA ALA A 257 -3.10 27.37 10.93
C ALA A 257 -1.81 26.55 11.11
N LEU A 258 -1.39 25.78 10.10
CA LEU A 258 -0.15 25.02 10.14
C LEU A 258 1.10 25.89 9.87
N ASN A 259 0.96 27.01 9.18
CA ASN A 259 2.06 27.89 8.74
C ASN A 259 2.20 29.18 9.57
N ASP A 260 1.19 29.56 10.35
CA ASP A 260 1.26 30.67 11.29
C ASP A 260 2.06 30.24 12.54
N GLU A 261 3.38 30.16 12.40
CA GLU A 261 4.38 30.33 13.48
C GLU A 261 5.01 31.72 13.38
#